data_AF-A0A448XJ96-F1
#
_entry.id   AF-A0A448XJ96-F1
#
_cell.length_a   1.000
_cell.length_b   1.000
_cell.length_c   1.000
_cell.angle_alpha   90.00
_cell.angle_beta   90.00
_cell.angle_gamma   90.00
#
_symmetry.space_group_name_H-M   'P 1'
#
loop_
_entity.id
_entity.type
_entity.pdbx_description
1 polymer ?
#
loop_
_entity_poly.entity_id
_entity_poly.type
_entity_poly.pdbx_seq_one_letter_code
_entity_poly.pdbx_strand_id
1 'polypeptide(L)'
;MVASYTVILLPFTYFFWPSGETKGSLSYYVTIDVDVSEQNRRKCLCQACQVKRHVIRSQNPGKKLKRLFLKFLFIFAWALFAYLLYQLSKLESSCPAFDPFSELEIDKSASLSEIRKAYKSLSLKYHPDKSGDERKFIQISRAYAAYVIFAYVLLFMFLLPIGVVFMHQIWGIIVVAELLFRVTKNYIPRRKMLAVTISPTTIYPQLVTLLL
;
A
#
# COMPACT_ATOMS: atom_id res chain seq x y z
N MET A 1 13.12 17.73 4.83
CA MET A 1 11.99 16.90 4.33
C MET A 1 12.25 15.38 4.39
N VAL A 2 13.13 14.90 5.28
CA VAL A 2 13.70 13.54 5.24
C VAL A 2 12.78 12.47 5.88
N ALA A 3 11.85 12.88 6.76
CA ALA A 3 11.01 11.98 7.54
C ALA A 3 9.87 11.31 6.75
N SER A 4 9.45 11.84 5.60
CA SER A 4 8.38 11.23 4.80
C SER A 4 8.87 10.02 3.97
N TYR A 5 10.17 9.98 3.65
CA TYR A 5 10.75 8.90 2.85
C TYR A 5 10.86 7.58 3.61
N THR A 6 10.99 7.61 4.94
CA THR A 6 11.01 6.40 5.77
C THR A 6 9.67 5.66 5.73
N VAL A 7 8.56 6.39 5.61
CA VAL A 7 7.19 5.83 5.49
C VAL A 7 6.99 5.08 4.18
N ILE A 8 7.70 5.46 3.11
CA ILE A 8 7.61 4.81 1.79
C ILE A 8 8.66 3.69 1.64
N LEU A 9 9.86 3.88 2.18
CA LEU A 9 10.95 2.90 2.06
C LEU A 9 10.72 1.65 2.90
N LEU A 10 10.16 1.78 4.11
CA LEU A 10 9.92 0.62 4.98
C LEU A 10 8.98 -0.42 4.34
N PRO A 11 7.80 -0.04 3.79
CA PRO A 11 6.93 -0.99 3.10
C PRO A 11 7.55 -1.60 1.85
N PHE A 12 8.25 -0.80 1.03
CA PHE A 12 8.88 -1.29 -0.20
C PHE A 12 9.97 -2.33 0.10
N THR A 13 10.72 -2.12 1.19
CA THR A 13 11.89 -2.96 1.50
C THR A 13 11.49 -4.21 2.24
N TYR A 14 10.41 -4.16 3.01
CA TYR A 14 9.72 -5.32 3.57
C TYR A 14 9.07 -6.18 2.47
N PHE A 15 8.37 -5.56 1.50
CA PHE A 15 7.67 -6.29 0.43
C PHE A 15 8.64 -6.94 -0.58
N PHE A 16 9.74 -6.26 -0.92
CA PHE A 16 10.77 -6.80 -1.81
C PHE A 16 11.84 -7.61 -1.09
N TRP A 17 11.72 -7.80 0.23
CA TRP A 17 12.62 -8.68 0.97
C TRP A 17 12.51 -10.09 0.38
N PRO A 18 13.61 -10.70 -0.09
CA PRO A 18 13.59 -12.04 -0.65
C PRO A 18 13.38 -12.99 0.52
N SER A 19 12.11 -13.17 0.92
CA SER A 19 11.67 -14.21 1.83
C SER A 19 12.09 -15.51 1.18
N GLY A 20 13.24 -16.02 1.63
CA GLY A 20 13.80 -17.26 1.12
C GLY A 20 12.71 -18.29 1.21
N GLU A 21 12.44 -19.00 0.12
CA GLU A 21 11.44 -20.08 0.10
C GLU A 21 11.58 -20.92 1.37
N THR A 22 10.73 -20.65 2.35
CA THR A 22 10.54 -21.51 3.49
C THR A 22 9.84 -22.73 2.92
N LYS A 23 10.64 -23.69 2.44
CA LYS A 23 10.17 -25.05 2.23
C LYS A 23 9.97 -25.65 3.60
N GLY A 24 8.84 -25.29 4.21
CA GLY A 24 8.51 -25.66 5.56
C GLY A 24 7.19 -25.03 5.97
N SER A 25 6.10 -25.72 5.63
CA SER A 25 4.89 -25.78 6.45
C SER A 25 4.10 -24.48 6.68
N LEU A 26 3.13 -24.20 5.80
CA LEU A 26 1.80 -23.79 6.27
C LEU A 26 0.72 -24.17 5.25
N SER A 27 0.22 -25.40 5.38
CA SER A 27 -1.02 -25.84 4.75
C SER A 27 -2.17 -25.47 5.69
N TYR A 28 -2.82 -24.34 5.47
CA TYR A 28 -4.15 -24.04 6.05
C TYR A 28 -5.22 -24.41 5.02
N TYR A 29 -5.36 -25.71 4.81
CA TYR A 29 -6.58 -26.34 4.30
C TYR A 29 -6.62 -27.71 4.96
N VAL A 30 -7.74 -28.01 5.62
CA VAL A 30 -7.95 -29.30 6.26
C VAL A 30 -7.95 -30.38 5.18
N THR A 31 -6.84 -31.10 5.07
CA THR A 31 -6.77 -32.35 4.32
C THR A 31 -6.71 -33.48 5.33
N ILE A 32 -7.76 -34.31 5.32
CA ILE A 32 -7.81 -35.63 5.93
C ILE A 32 -6.45 -36.30 5.79
N ASP A 33 -5.90 -36.80 6.90
CA ASP A 33 -4.56 -37.38 7.02
C ASP A 33 -4.39 -38.60 6.11
N VAL A 34 -4.06 -38.36 4.84
CA VAL A 34 -3.43 -39.35 4.00
C VAL A 34 -1.95 -39.32 4.34
N ASP A 35 -1.55 -40.32 5.11
CA ASP A 35 -0.22 -40.61 5.59
C ASP A 35 0.84 -40.33 4.50
N VAL A 36 1.69 -39.31 4.74
CA VAL A 36 2.77 -38.86 3.83
C VAL A 36 3.77 -40.00 3.50
N SER A 37 3.76 -41.05 4.32
CA SER A 37 4.54 -42.27 4.10
C SER A 37 4.11 -43.04 2.84
N GLU A 38 2.87 -42.91 2.36
CA GLU A 38 2.33 -43.62 1.20
C GLU A 38 2.80 -42.99 -0.13
N GLN A 39 2.83 -41.65 -0.22
CA GLN A 39 3.20 -40.94 -1.45
C GLN A 39 4.71 -41.01 -1.73
N ASN A 40 5.53 -41.18 -0.70
CA ASN A 40 6.97 -41.44 -0.85
C ASN A 40 7.27 -42.89 -1.25
N ARG A 41 6.41 -43.86 -0.92
CA ARG A 41 6.50 -45.26 -1.38
C ARG A 41 6.18 -45.45 -2.87
N ARG A 42 5.51 -44.50 -3.53
CA ARG A 42 5.16 -44.57 -4.97
C ARG A 42 6.24 -44.02 -5.92
N LYS A 43 7.41 -43.64 -5.40
CA LYS A 43 8.53 -43.18 -6.25
C LYS A 43 9.38 -44.38 -6.65
N CYS A 44 9.52 -44.59 -7.95
CA CYS A 44 10.44 -45.61 -8.46
C CYS A 44 11.87 -45.38 -7.93
N LEU A 45 12.49 -46.45 -7.42
CA LEU A 45 13.83 -46.49 -6.82
C LEU A 45 14.86 -47.14 -7.74
N CYS A 46 14.53 -47.46 -9.00
CA CYS A 46 15.51 -48.01 -9.93
C CYS A 46 16.59 -46.98 -10.29
N GLN A 47 17.78 -47.47 -10.63
CA GLN A 47 18.95 -46.64 -10.90
C GLN A 47 18.70 -45.62 -12.03
N ALA A 48 17.97 -46.00 -13.09
CA ALA A 48 17.60 -45.10 -14.18
C ALA A 48 16.69 -43.94 -13.73
N CYS A 49 15.69 -44.21 -12.88
CA CYS A 49 14.79 -43.19 -12.35
C CYS A 49 15.49 -42.26 -11.33
N GLN A 50 16.45 -42.79 -10.57
CA GLN A 50 17.25 -41.98 -9.65
C GLN A 50 18.17 -41.02 -10.42
N VAL A 51 18.90 -41.50 -11.44
CA VAL A 51 19.77 -40.67 -12.28
C VAL A 51 18.97 -39.57 -12.98
N LYS A 52 17.84 -39.90 -13.62
CA LYS A 52 16.96 -38.91 -14.26
C LYS A 52 16.49 -37.82 -13.29
N ARG A 53 16.16 -38.19 -12.05
CA ARG A 53 15.74 -37.25 -11.01
C ARG A 53 16.88 -36.32 -10.58
N HIS A 54 18.10 -36.84 -10.47
CA HIS A 54 19.29 -36.03 -10.19
C HIS A 54 19.56 -35.03 -11.32
N VAL A 55 19.47 -35.46 -12.58
CA VAL A 55 19.67 -34.59 -13.76
C VAL A 55 18.61 -33.48 -13.85
N ILE A 56 17.32 -33.82 -13.67
CA ILE A 56 16.23 -32.81 -13.69
C ILE A 56 16.40 -31.79 -12.55
N ARG A 57 16.93 -32.20 -11.39
CA ARG A 57 17.17 -31.30 -10.25
C ARG A 57 18.37 -30.38 -10.45
N SER A 58 19.42 -30.83 -11.15
CA SER A 58 20.61 -30.02 -11.44
C SER A 58 20.43 -29.04 -12.60
N GLN A 59 19.37 -29.18 -13.40
CA GLN A 59 19.08 -28.35 -14.59
C GLN A 59 18.59 -26.92 -14.33
N ASN A 60 18.54 -26.43 -13.08
CA ASN A 60 18.15 -25.05 -12.78
C ASN A 60 19.31 -24.16 -12.25
N PRO A 61 20.48 -24.07 -12.91
CA PRO A 61 21.59 -23.23 -12.45
C PRO A 61 21.21 -21.73 -12.44
N GLY A 62 20.35 -21.31 -13.35
CA GLY A 62 19.91 -19.92 -13.49
C GLY A 62 19.05 -19.39 -12.33
N LYS A 63 18.39 -20.25 -11.54
CA LYS A 63 17.55 -19.79 -10.41
C LYS A 63 18.38 -19.25 -9.26
N LYS A 64 19.56 -19.83 -9.01
CA LYS A 64 20.50 -19.33 -7.98
C LYS A 64 21.16 -18.02 -8.40
N LEU A 65 21.59 -17.94 -9.66
CA LEU A 65 22.17 -16.71 -10.22
C LEU A 65 21.15 -15.56 -10.23
N LYS A 66 19.90 -15.81 -10.64
CA LYS A 66 18.82 -14.81 -10.59
C LYS A 66 18.55 -14.32 -9.17
N ARG A 67 18.55 -15.21 -8.17
CA ARG A 67 18.36 -14.85 -6.76
C ARG A 67 19.53 -14.00 -6.22
N LEU A 68 20.76 -14.33 -6.61
CA LEU A 68 21.94 -13.53 -6.26
C LEU A 68 21.92 -12.17 -6.96
N PHE A 69 21.63 -12.14 -8.26
CA PHE A 69 21.53 -10.91 -9.04
C PHE A 69 20.47 -9.96 -8.47
N LEU A 70 19.29 -10.46 -8.10
CA LEU A 70 18.24 -9.65 -7.50
C LEU A 70 18.66 -9.06 -6.14
N LYS A 71 19.40 -9.84 -5.33
CA LYS A 71 19.99 -9.33 -4.08
C LYS A 71 21.03 -8.23 -4.33
N PHE A 72 21.91 -8.41 -5.30
CA PHE A 72 22.90 -7.40 -5.66
C PHE A 72 22.24 -6.12 -6.21
N LEU A 73 21.21 -6.24 -7.05
CA LEU A 73 20.44 -5.09 -7.53
C LEU A 73 19.78 -4.33 -6.38
N PHE A 74 19.23 -5.04 -5.39
CA PHE A 74 18.63 -4.42 -4.22
C PHE A 74 19.66 -3.65 -3.38
N ILE A 75 20.82 -4.27 -3.11
CA ILE A 75 21.94 -3.61 -2.40
C ILE A 75 22.43 -2.38 -3.18
N PHE A 76 22.57 -2.50 -4.50
CA PHE A 76 22.98 -1.39 -5.36
C PHE A 76 21.95 -0.26 -5.37
N ALA A 77 20.66 -0.57 -5.47
CA ALA A 77 19.57 0.41 -5.41
C ALA A 77 19.57 1.17 -4.08
N TRP A 78 19.83 0.49 -2.96
CA TRP A 78 19.98 1.12 -1.65
C TRP A 78 21.21 2.01 -1.54
N ALA A 79 22.36 1.57 -2.08
CA ALA A 79 23.57 2.38 -2.11
C ALA A 79 23.38 3.65 -2.97
N LEU A 80 22.74 3.52 -4.13
CA LEU A 80 22.39 4.65 -5.00
C LEU A 80 21.42 5.60 -4.29
N PHE A 81 20.40 5.07 -3.62
CA PHE A 81 19.44 5.87 -2.87
C PHE A 81 20.13 6.64 -1.71
N ALA A 82 21.00 5.97 -0.94
CA ALA A 82 21.80 6.62 0.10
C ALA A 82 22.72 7.71 -0.46
N TYR A 83 23.33 7.47 -1.63
CA TYR A 83 24.14 8.46 -2.33
C TYR A 83 23.29 9.68 -2.78
N LEU A 84 22.11 9.46 -3.35
CA LEU A 84 21.19 10.54 -3.70
C LEU A 84 20.75 11.34 -2.48
N LEU A 85 20.44 10.68 -1.36
CA LEU A 85 20.14 11.36 -0.09
C LEU A 85 21.32 12.18 0.43
N TYR A 86 22.54 11.67 0.32
CA TYR A 86 23.74 12.42 0.67
C TYR A 86 23.87 13.69 -0.18
N GLN A 87 23.63 13.59 -1.49
CA GLN A 87 23.64 14.78 -2.36
C GLN A 87 22.48 15.75 -2.03
N LEU A 88 21.29 15.24 -1.71
CA LEU A 88 20.16 16.07 -1.26
C LEU A 88 20.43 16.77 0.08
N SER A 89 21.11 16.12 1.03
CA SER A 89 21.47 16.77 2.31
C SER A 89 22.41 17.95 2.12
N LYS A 90 23.29 17.88 1.11
CA LYS A 90 24.14 19.01 0.73
C LYS A 90 23.36 20.16 0.12
N LEU A 91 22.28 19.86 -0.62
CA LEU A 91 21.39 20.85 -1.21
C LEU A 91 20.54 21.56 -0.15
N GLU A 92 20.00 20.82 0.84
CA GLU A 92 19.17 21.40 1.91
C GLU A 92 19.98 22.38 2.79
N SER A 93 21.31 22.24 2.85
CA SER A 93 22.21 23.17 3.55
C SER A 93 22.39 24.53 2.84
N SER A 94 21.98 24.64 1.57
CA SER A 94 22.10 25.87 0.75
C SER A 94 20.79 26.62 0.54
N CYS A 95 19.67 26.09 1.03
CA CYS A 95 18.39 26.77 1.02
C CYS A 95 18.15 27.36 2.43
N PRO A 96 18.25 28.69 2.63
CA PRO A 96 17.79 29.29 3.89
C PRO A 96 16.35 28.84 4.14
N ALA A 97 15.99 28.62 5.40
CA ALA A 97 14.67 28.16 5.81
C ALA A 97 13.57 29.01 5.15
N PHE A 98 13.02 28.49 4.04
CA PHE A 98 12.03 29.17 3.23
C PHE A 98 10.68 28.98 3.91
N ASP A 99 10.21 30.01 4.62
CA ASP A 99 8.88 30.02 5.23
C ASP A 99 7.89 30.63 4.21
N PRO A 100 6.98 29.83 3.61
CA PRO A 100 6.06 30.31 2.58
C PRO A 100 5.15 31.45 3.04
N PHE A 101 4.86 31.52 4.36
CA PHE A 101 3.99 32.56 4.92
C PHE A 101 4.72 33.89 5.06
N SER A 102 6.00 33.84 5.46
CA SER A 102 6.86 35.02 5.54
C SER A 102 7.06 35.65 4.17
N GLU A 103 7.19 34.83 3.12
CA GLU A 103 7.41 35.32 1.76
C GLU A 103 6.18 35.97 1.12
N LEU A 104 4.97 35.61 1.60
CA LEU A 104 3.72 36.26 1.21
C LEU A 104 3.34 37.42 2.13
N GLU A 105 4.16 37.74 3.14
CA GLU A 105 3.91 38.79 4.14
C GLU A 105 2.56 38.57 4.89
N ILE A 106 2.21 37.32 5.19
CA ILE A 106 0.95 36.94 5.83
C ILE A 106 1.17 36.12 7.10
N ASP A 107 0.17 36.16 7.99
CA ASP A 107 0.17 35.32 9.19
C ASP A 107 -0.01 33.83 8.83
N LYS A 108 0.54 32.94 9.67
CA LYS A 108 0.41 31.48 9.53
C LYS A 108 -1.03 31.00 9.69
N SER A 109 -1.87 31.80 10.34
CA SER A 109 -3.31 31.59 10.54
C SER A 109 -4.18 32.21 9.44
N ALA A 110 -3.58 32.82 8.41
CA ALA A 110 -4.32 33.47 7.33
C ALA A 110 -5.21 32.50 6.55
N SER A 111 -6.40 32.97 6.18
CA SER A 111 -7.37 32.19 5.41
C SER A 111 -6.92 31.97 3.96
N LEU A 112 -7.47 30.93 3.32
CA LEU A 112 -7.30 30.66 1.88
C LEU A 112 -7.55 31.90 1.00
N SER A 113 -8.50 32.73 1.41
CA SER A 113 -8.88 33.94 0.68
C SER A 113 -7.83 35.05 0.78
N GLU A 114 -7.18 35.19 1.93
CA GLU A 114 -6.10 36.15 2.17
C GLU A 114 -4.83 35.75 1.44
N ILE A 115 -4.49 34.46 1.45
CA ILE A 115 -3.35 33.90 0.73
C ILE A 115 -3.46 34.18 -0.77
N ARG A 116 -4.63 33.95 -1.37
CA ARG A 116 -4.86 34.24 -2.80
C ARG A 116 -4.78 35.74 -3.11
N LYS A 117 -5.29 36.59 -2.20
CA LYS A 117 -5.21 38.05 -2.36
C LYS A 117 -3.77 38.53 -2.29
N ALA A 118 -3.00 38.07 -1.30
CA ALA A 118 -1.59 38.40 -1.12
C ALA A 118 -0.74 37.92 -2.31
N TYR A 119 -0.97 36.71 -2.79
CA TYR A 119 -0.31 36.22 -4.01
C TYR A 119 -0.59 37.12 -5.22
N LYS A 120 -1.86 37.52 -5.42
CA LYS A 120 -2.24 38.37 -6.56
C LYS A 120 -1.62 39.76 -6.48
N SER A 121 -1.59 40.39 -5.31
CA SER A 121 -0.99 41.72 -5.13
C SER A 121 0.52 41.69 -5.34
N LEU A 122 1.21 40.69 -4.75
CA LEU A 122 2.66 40.53 -4.87
C LEU A 122 3.09 40.12 -6.28
N SER A 123 2.33 39.25 -6.95
CA SER A 123 2.62 38.83 -8.33
C SER A 123 2.54 40.00 -9.31
N LEU A 124 1.57 40.91 -9.13
CA LEU A 124 1.46 42.12 -9.95
C LEU A 124 2.60 43.11 -9.68
N LYS A 125 3.08 43.18 -8.44
CA LYS A 125 4.18 44.06 -8.02
C LYS A 125 5.53 43.61 -8.57
N TYR A 126 5.80 42.31 -8.58
CA TYR A 126 7.08 41.74 -9.00
C TYR A 126 7.07 41.10 -10.39
N HIS A 127 6.04 41.36 -11.20
CA HIS A 127 5.93 40.77 -12.53
C HIS A 127 7.12 41.20 -13.42
N PRO A 128 7.81 40.26 -14.10
CA PRO A 128 9.01 40.56 -14.90
C PRO A 128 8.73 41.51 -16.07
N ASP A 129 7.51 41.49 -16.61
CA ASP A 129 7.04 42.40 -17.67
C ASP A 129 6.96 43.87 -17.25
N LYS A 130 6.92 44.15 -15.93
CA LYS A 130 6.81 45.51 -15.37
C LYS A 130 8.08 45.99 -14.67
N SER A 131 9.25 45.48 -15.08
CA SER A 131 10.57 45.75 -14.45
C SER A 131 10.74 45.24 -13.00
N GLY A 132 9.91 44.27 -12.59
CA GLY A 132 9.99 43.67 -11.25
C GLY A 132 11.13 42.66 -11.08
N ASP A 133 11.54 42.43 -9.83
CA ASP A 133 12.54 41.42 -9.45
C ASP A 133 12.04 39.99 -9.78
N GLU A 134 12.58 39.38 -10.83
CA GLU A 134 12.23 38.01 -11.24
C GLU A 134 12.50 36.96 -10.13
N ARG A 135 13.56 37.17 -9.33
CA ARG A 135 13.89 36.29 -8.20
C ARG A 135 12.78 36.27 -7.15
N LYS A 136 12.21 37.44 -6.83
CA LYS A 136 11.11 37.56 -5.86
C LYS A 136 9.83 36.96 -6.42
N PHE A 137 9.55 37.18 -7.70
CA PHE A 137 8.42 36.54 -8.37
C PHE A 137 8.46 35.01 -8.25
N ILE A 138 9.62 34.40 -8.53
CA ILE A 138 9.83 32.95 -8.39
C ILE A 138 9.58 32.49 -6.95
N GLN A 139 10.07 33.23 -5.95
CA GLN A 139 9.85 32.92 -4.53
C GLN A 139 8.36 32.97 -4.17
N ILE A 140 7.65 34.03 -4.55
CA ILE A 140 6.21 34.19 -4.31
C ILE A 140 5.41 33.05 -4.96
N SER A 141 5.73 32.70 -6.21
CA SER A 141 5.09 31.58 -6.92
C SER A 141 5.35 30.23 -6.24
N ARG A 142 6.58 29.99 -5.78
CA ARG A 142 6.95 28.77 -5.05
C ARG A 142 6.20 28.65 -3.72
N ALA A 143 6.10 29.74 -2.96
CA ALA A 143 5.39 29.77 -1.69
C ALA A 143 3.89 29.46 -1.88
N TYR A 144 3.23 30.08 -2.87
CA TYR A 144 1.84 29.78 -3.18
C TYR A 144 1.63 28.33 -3.63
N ALA A 145 2.52 27.79 -4.48
CA ALA A 145 2.45 26.40 -4.93
C ALA A 145 2.61 25.41 -3.75
N ALA A 146 3.57 25.65 -2.85
CA ALA A 146 3.78 24.81 -1.67
C ALA A 146 2.53 24.76 -0.77
N TYR A 147 1.88 25.89 -0.56
CA TYR A 147 0.64 25.96 0.20
C TYR A 147 -0.50 25.16 -0.46
N VAL A 148 -0.67 25.31 -1.78
CA VAL A 148 -1.69 24.58 -2.55
C VAL A 148 -1.45 23.06 -2.47
N ILE A 149 -0.20 22.62 -2.64
CA ILE A 149 0.19 21.22 -2.49
C ILE A 149 -0.12 20.72 -1.07
N PHE A 150 0.22 21.49 -0.04
CA PHE A 150 -0.08 21.14 1.35
C PHE A 150 -1.59 20.99 1.59
N ALA A 151 -2.41 21.90 1.06
CA ALA A 151 -3.87 21.81 1.14
C ALA A 151 -4.41 20.54 0.45
N TYR A 152 -3.89 20.19 -0.74
CA TYR A 152 -4.28 18.96 -1.43
C TYR A 152 -3.78 17.70 -0.74
N VAL A 153 -2.57 17.71 -0.18
CA VAL A 153 -2.03 16.58 0.59
C VAL A 153 -2.86 16.35 1.85
N LEU A 154 -3.21 17.40 2.58
CA LEU A 154 -4.12 17.28 3.72
C LEU A 154 -5.49 16.73 3.29
N LEU A 155 -6.09 17.30 2.25
CA LEU A 155 -7.37 16.81 1.70
C LEU A 155 -7.28 15.31 1.34
N PHE A 156 -6.21 14.91 0.66
CA PHE A 156 -5.98 13.52 0.26
C PHE A 156 -5.75 12.60 1.47
N MET A 157 -5.01 13.05 2.48
CA MET A 157 -4.81 12.30 3.73
C MET A 157 -6.09 12.11 4.53
N PHE A 158 -7.05 13.03 4.46
CA PHE A 158 -8.37 12.89 5.10
C PHE A 158 -9.37 12.07 4.25
N LEU A 159 -9.23 12.04 2.92
CA LEU A 159 -10.12 11.30 2.02
C LEU A 159 -9.74 9.81 1.86
N LEU A 160 -8.44 9.48 1.89
CA LEU A 160 -7.95 8.10 1.81
C LEU A 160 -8.47 7.14 2.89
N PRO A 161 -8.52 7.50 4.19
CA PRO A 161 -8.97 6.58 5.23
C PRO A 161 -10.46 6.22 5.10
N ILE A 162 -11.29 7.10 4.54
CA ILE A 162 -12.73 6.83 4.35
C ILE A 162 -12.93 5.70 3.33
N GLY A 163 -12.18 5.71 2.21
CA GLY A 163 -12.28 4.68 1.18
C GLY A 163 -11.77 3.31 1.63
N VAL A 164 -10.69 3.27 2.41
CA VAL A 164 -10.08 2.01 2.87
C VAL A 164 -10.88 1.39 4.02
N VAL A 165 -11.41 2.19 4.95
CA VAL A 165 -12.26 1.70 6.05
C VAL A 165 -13.59 1.16 5.52
N PHE A 166 -14.18 1.81 4.51
CA PHE A 166 -15.42 1.33 3.89
C PHE A 166 -15.24 0.00 3.14
N MET A 167 -14.08 -0.21 2.48
CA MET A 167 -13.79 -1.48 1.81
C MET A 167 -13.64 -2.65 2.78
N HIS A 168 -13.08 -2.41 3.97
CA HIS A 168 -12.89 -3.46 4.99
C HIS A 168 -14.21 -3.94 5.59
N GLN A 169 -15.18 -3.04 5.81
CA GLN A 169 -16.51 -3.39 6.33
C GLN A 169 -17.32 -4.20 5.32
N ILE A 170 -17.24 -3.84 4.03
CA ILE A 170 -17.94 -4.56 2.96
C ILE A 170 -17.36 -5.96 2.74
N TRP A 171 -16.02 -6.09 2.75
CA TRP A 171 -15.38 -7.41 2.59
C TRP A 171 -15.70 -8.36 3.75
N GLY A 172 -15.82 -7.84 4.98
CA GLY A 172 -16.26 -8.62 6.13
C GLY A 172 -17.67 -9.20 5.94
N ILE A 173 -18.62 -8.39 5.45
CA ILE A 173 -20.00 -8.83 5.19
C ILE A 173 -20.05 -9.86 4.04
N ILE A 174 -19.29 -9.64 2.96
CA ILE A 174 -19.23 -10.56 1.81
C ILE A 174 -18.69 -11.93 2.24
N VAL A 175 -17.62 -11.96 3.04
CA VAL A 175 -17.03 -13.21 3.53
C VAL A 175 -18.00 -13.97 4.44
N VAL A 176 -18.70 -13.27 5.33
CA VAL A 176 -19.71 -13.87 6.23
C VAL A 176 -20.90 -14.40 5.43
N ALA A 177 -21.40 -13.63 4.46
CA ALA A 177 -22.50 -14.05 3.60
C ALA A 177 -22.15 -15.30 2.78
N GLU A 178 -20.93 -15.37 2.23
CA GLU A 178 -20.49 -16.53 1.46
C GLU A 178 -20.22 -17.76 2.35
N LEU A 179 -19.75 -17.56 3.58
CA LEU A 179 -19.62 -18.63 4.57
C LEU A 179 -21.00 -19.19 4.94
N LEU A 180 -21.98 -18.33 5.22
CA LEU A 180 -23.36 -18.75 5.50
C LEU A 180 -23.98 -19.47 4.30
N PHE A 181 -23.74 -19.00 3.07
CA PHE A 181 -24.20 -19.67 1.85
C PHE A 181 -23.57 -21.06 1.67
N ARG A 182 -22.28 -21.23 1.99
CA ARG A 182 -21.61 -22.55 1.92
C ARG A 182 -22.07 -23.50 3.03
N VAL A 183 -22.26 -22.99 4.24
CA VAL A 183 -22.75 -23.80 5.38
C VAL A 183 -24.18 -24.28 5.13
N THR A 184 -25.07 -23.39 4.67
CA THR A 184 -26.45 -23.77 4.33
C THR A 184 -26.51 -24.79 3.19
N LYS A 185 -25.63 -24.67 2.18
CA LYS A 185 -25.54 -25.62 1.06
C LYS A 185 -25.03 -27.01 1.47
N ASN A 186 -24.19 -27.11 2.50
CA ASN A 186 -23.60 -28.37 2.95
C ASN A 186 -24.41 -29.07 4.06
N TYR A 187 -25.21 -28.33 4.85
CA TYR A 187 -25.95 -28.90 5.97
C TYR A 187 -27.41 -29.25 5.65
N ILE A 188 -27.99 -28.69 4.57
CA ILE A 188 -29.41 -28.89 4.23
C ILE A 188 -29.54 -29.81 3.00
N PRO A 189 -30.06 -31.05 3.13
CA PRO A 189 -30.31 -31.91 1.99
C PRO A 189 -31.41 -31.31 1.09
N ARG A 190 -31.18 -31.29 -0.24
CA ARG A 190 -32.02 -30.68 -1.30
C ARG A 190 -33.53 -30.97 -1.23
N ARG A 191 -33.97 -31.97 -0.46
CA ARG A 191 -35.38 -32.39 -0.36
C ARG A 191 -36.22 -31.52 0.59
N LYS A 192 -35.62 -30.59 1.35
CA LYS A 192 -36.35 -29.67 2.26
C LYS A 192 -36.32 -28.20 1.82
N MET A 193 -35.79 -27.88 0.64
CA MET A 193 -35.63 -26.49 0.16
C MET A 193 -36.94 -25.75 -0.16
N LEU A 194 -38.11 -26.42 -0.14
CA LEU A 194 -39.38 -25.82 -0.57
C LEU A 194 -40.19 -25.10 0.54
N ALA A 195 -39.68 -24.97 1.77
CA ALA A 195 -40.48 -24.40 2.87
C ALA A 195 -39.83 -23.21 3.60
N VAL A 196 -38.76 -22.62 3.07
CA VAL A 196 -38.08 -21.48 3.72
C VAL A 196 -37.87 -20.35 2.72
N THR A 197 -38.94 -19.94 2.05
CA THR A 197 -39.06 -18.55 1.58
C THR A 197 -39.64 -17.75 2.74
N ILE A 198 -38.79 -17.43 3.73
CA ILE A 198 -39.19 -16.49 4.79
C ILE A 198 -39.21 -15.11 4.13
N SER A 199 -40.41 -14.52 4.00
CA SER A 199 -40.56 -13.14 3.57
C SER A 199 -39.87 -12.21 4.59
N PRO A 200 -39.36 -11.03 4.17
CA PRO A 200 -38.64 -10.12 5.06
C PRO A 200 -39.52 -9.49 6.17
N THR A 201 -40.80 -9.84 6.24
CA THR A 201 -41.82 -9.17 7.04
C THR A 201 -42.00 -9.76 8.45
N THR A 202 -41.39 -10.91 8.77
CA THR A 202 -41.65 -11.61 10.05
C THR A 202 -40.55 -11.45 11.11
N ILE A 203 -39.39 -10.87 10.80
CA ILE A 203 -38.24 -10.80 11.73
C ILE A 203 -38.18 -9.47 12.51
N TYR A 204 -38.89 -8.43 12.09
CA TYR A 204 -38.82 -7.12 12.76
C TYR A 204 -39.52 -7.00 14.13
N PRO A 205 -40.63 -7.68 14.46
CA PRO A 205 -41.28 -7.43 15.77
C PRO A 205 -40.61 -8.16 16.94
N GLN A 206 -39.75 -9.16 16.71
CA GLN A 206 -39.15 -9.96 17.81
C GLN A 206 -37.81 -9.43 18.32
N LEU A 207 -37.15 -8.53 17.59
CA LEU A 207 -35.91 -7.88 18.05
C LEU A 207 -36.16 -6.66 18.94
N VAL A 208 -37.36 -6.07 18.90
CA VAL A 208 -37.70 -4.88 19.70
C VAL A 208 -38.07 -5.25 21.14
N THR A 209 -38.50 -6.49 21.41
CA THR A 209 -38.87 -6.95 22.76
C THR A 209 -37.69 -7.44 23.61
N LEU A 210 -36.49 -7.51 23.03
CA LEU A 210 -35.25 -7.90 23.73
C LEU A 210 -34.30 -6.72 24.00
N LEU A 211 -34.72 -5.50 23.67
CA LEU A 211 -33.97 -4.25 23.89
C LEU A 211 -34.76 -3.20 24.71
N LEU A 212 -35.78 -3.64 25.43
CA LEU A 212 -36.42 -2.98 26.59
C LEU A 212 -36.37 -3.97 27.76
#